data_AF-A0A939XAM9-F1
#
_entry.id   AF-A0A939XAM9-F1
#
_cell.length_a   1.000
_cell.length_b   1.000
_cell.length_c   1.000
_cell.angle_alpha   90.00
_cell.angle_beta   90.00
_cell.angle_gamma   90.00
#
_symmetry.space_group_name_H-M   'P 1'
#
loop_
_entity.id
_entity.type
_entity.pdbx_description
1 polymer ?
#
loop_
_entity_poly.entity_id
_entity_poly.type
_entity_poly.pdbx_seq_one_letter_code
_entity_poly.pdbx_strand_id
1 'polypeptide(L)'
;MKRIVMLICLAATIGTAWSQEVSSRAKAMRMMSFARPEYQVKDIKIFADTMTIYSLSNYVIYPFGVWDNVEQFITNSGLQWYRESGYKQFYDTMSVSVNTMKRIDGSYLDIYRSIWTNKVEMVGAKITDPEIVLTNGLHVGASKQEVFDKFFKKHPKSYTIEVSVIKIISGANEVGEVYTFKGNKLRKIEVVSKYKYY
;
A
#
# COMPACT_ATOMS: atom_id res chain seq x y z
N MET A 1 45.01 -20.78 17.91
CA MET A 1 43.60 -20.71 18.34
C MET A 1 42.86 -19.47 17.77
N LYS A 2 42.84 -19.25 16.45
CA LYS A 2 42.07 -18.12 15.84
C LYS A 2 41.21 -18.50 14.63
N ARG A 3 41.26 -19.75 14.16
CA ARG A 3 40.52 -20.21 12.97
C ARG A 3 39.23 -20.99 13.25
N ILE A 4 39.00 -21.42 14.50
CA ILE A 4 37.80 -22.21 14.87
C ILE A 4 36.62 -21.30 15.26
N VAL A 5 36.87 -20.09 15.75
CA VAL A 5 35.80 -19.15 16.15
C VAL A 5 35.09 -18.52 14.94
N MET A 6 35.77 -18.43 13.79
CA MET A 6 35.21 -17.78 12.59
C MET A 6 34.23 -18.68 11.80
N LEU A 7 34.33 -20.00 11.91
CA LEU A 7 33.40 -20.94 11.25
C LEU A 7 32.06 -21.06 12.00
N ILE A 8 32.06 -20.90 13.32
CA ILE A 8 30.85 -21.03 14.15
C ILE A 8 29.90 -19.83 13.95
N CYS A 9 30.44 -18.63 13.78
CA CYS A 9 29.62 -17.44 13.50
C CYS A 9 28.93 -17.51 12.12
N LEU A 10 29.62 -18.04 11.10
CA LEU A 10 29.05 -18.11 9.74
C LEU A 10 27.90 -19.14 9.63
N ALA A 11 28.05 -20.31 10.27
CA ALA A 11 27.01 -21.34 10.28
C ALA A 11 25.77 -20.91 11.09
N ALA A 12 25.95 -20.18 12.19
CA ALA A 12 24.84 -19.66 12.99
C ALA A 12 24.03 -18.59 12.23
N THR A 13 24.70 -17.67 11.52
CA THR A 13 23.99 -16.66 10.70
C THR A 13 23.23 -17.28 9.53
N ILE A 14 23.77 -18.32 8.90
CA ILE A 14 23.08 -19.00 7.80
C ILE A 14 21.87 -19.78 8.35
N GLY A 15 22.01 -20.55 9.42
CA GLY A 15 20.90 -21.31 10.01
C GLY A 15 19.72 -20.44 10.48
N THR A 16 20.00 -19.23 11.01
CA THR A 16 18.95 -18.29 11.43
C THR A 16 18.18 -17.67 10.26
N ALA A 17 18.85 -17.27 9.18
CA ALA A 17 18.21 -16.69 8.00
C ALA A 17 17.26 -17.69 7.32
N TRP A 18 17.70 -18.94 7.12
CA TRP A 18 16.88 -20.00 6.54
C TRP A 18 15.67 -20.34 7.43
N SER A 19 15.86 -20.42 8.75
CA SER A 19 14.76 -20.63 9.70
C SER A 19 13.73 -19.49 9.68
N GLN A 20 14.21 -18.25 9.61
CA GLN A 20 13.37 -17.05 9.54
C GLN A 20 12.59 -16.98 8.22
N GLU A 21 13.20 -17.36 7.08
CA GLU A 21 12.51 -17.46 5.79
C GLU A 21 11.43 -18.55 5.77
N VAL A 22 11.74 -19.76 6.27
CA VAL A 22 10.77 -20.85 6.36
C VAL A 22 9.58 -20.47 7.25
N SER A 23 9.85 -19.82 8.39
CA SER A 23 8.82 -19.28 9.28
C SER A 23 7.96 -18.20 8.59
N SER A 24 8.59 -17.28 7.86
CA SER A 24 7.89 -16.19 7.17
C SER A 24 6.99 -16.71 6.04
N ARG A 25 7.47 -17.72 5.29
CA ARG A 25 6.66 -18.39 4.25
C ARG A 25 5.48 -19.15 4.86
N ALA A 26 5.67 -19.86 5.97
CA ALA A 26 4.59 -20.54 6.67
C ALA A 26 3.53 -19.54 7.22
N LYS A 27 3.98 -18.42 7.80
CA LYS A 27 3.08 -17.32 8.23
C LYS A 27 2.28 -16.79 7.04
N ALA A 28 2.93 -16.52 5.91
CA ALA A 28 2.27 -16.01 4.71
C ALA A 28 1.22 -16.97 4.13
N MET A 29 1.52 -18.26 4.03
CA MET A 29 0.54 -19.28 3.59
C MET A 29 -0.69 -19.35 4.50
N ARG A 30 -0.52 -19.18 5.82
CA ARG A 30 -1.64 -19.13 6.77
C ARG A 30 -2.43 -17.83 6.66
N MET A 31 -1.76 -16.69 6.51
CA MET A 31 -2.45 -15.42 6.29
C MET A 31 -3.27 -15.45 4.99
N MET A 32 -2.79 -16.14 3.96
CA MET A 32 -3.51 -16.32 2.70
C MET A 32 -4.87 -16.99 2.91
N SER A 33 -4.94 -18.05 3.72
CA SER A 33 -6.20 -18.75 3.98
C SER A 33 -7.19 -17.90 4.80
N PHE A 34 -6.72 -16.84 5.45
CA PHE A 34 -7.56 -15.87 6.14
C PHE A 34 -7.92 -14.65 5.29
N ALA A 35 -7.39 -14.53 4.07
CA ALA A 35 -7.69 -13.40 3.20
C ALA A 35 -9.19 -13.34 2.88
N ARG A 36 -9.71 -12.12 2.83
CA ARG A 36 -11.10 -11.88 2.40
C ARG A 36 -11.21 -12.04 0.87
N PRO A 37 -12.19 -12.82 0.37
CA PRO A 37 -12.32 -13.08 -1.05
C PRO A 37 -12.62 -11.81 -1.87
N GLU A 38 -13.26 -10.81 -1.27
CA GLU A 38 -13.52 -9.49 -1.90
C GLU A 38 -12.23 -8.82 -2.43
N TYR A 39 -11.10 -9.08 -1.78
CA TYR A 39 -9.80 -8.52 -2.16
C TYR A 39 -9.03 -9.41 -3.14
N GLN A 40 -9.59 -10.54 -3.58
CA GLN A 40 -9.02 -11.41 -4.62
C GLN A 40 -7.50 -11.63 -4.45
N VAL A 41 -7.08 -11.94 -3.22
CA VAL A 41 -5.66 -12.07 -2.88
C VAL A 41 -5.09 -13.30 -3.58
N LYS A 42 -3.96 -13.13 -4.27
CA LYS A 42 -3.27 -14.18 -5.04
C LYS A 42 -1.99 -14.65 -4.38
N ASP A 43 -1.26 -13.72 -3.77
CA ASP A 43 -0.03 -14.05 -3.05
C ASP A 43 0.12 -13.14 -1.82
N ILE A 44 0.77 -13.64 -0.78
CA ILE A 44 1.19 -12.87 0.40
C ILE A 44 2.65 -13.19 0.63
N LYS A 45 3.44 -12.15 0.85
CA LYS A 45 4.84 -12.27 1.27
C LYS A 45 5.03 -11.52 2.56
N ILE A 46 5.72 -12.12 3.50
CA ILE A 46 6.12 -11.46 4.74
C ILE A 46 7.64 -11.50 4.75
N PHE A 47 8.26 -10.33 4.87
CA PHE A 47 9.69 -10.20 5.00
C PHE A 47 9.99 -9.09 6.02
N ALA A 48 10.78 -9.43 7.05
CA ALA A 48 11.00 -8.57 8.20
C ALA A 48 9.68 -8.03 8.78
N ASP A 49 9.51 -6.71 8.81
CA ASP A 49 8.33 -6.00 9.33
C ASP A 49 7.30 -5.64 8.25
N THR A 50 7.49 -6.11 7.01
CA THR A 50 6.65 -5.77 5.87
C THR A 50 5.83 -6.97 5.40
N MET A 51 4.52 -6.80 5.35
CA MET A 51 3.59 -7.73 4.69
C MET A 51 3.19 -7.16 3.34
N THR A 52 3.46 -7.89 2.27
CA THR A 52 3.04 -7.56 0.90
C THR A 52 1.90 -8.49 0.49
N ILE A 53 0.79 -7.92 0.06
CA ILE A 53 -0.42 -8.60 -0.39
C ILE A 53 -0.59 -8.31 -1.87
N TYR A 54 -0.52 -9.35 -2.70
CA TYR A 54 -0.77 -9.23 -4.14
C TYR A 54 -2.25 -9.52 -4.40
N SER A 55 -2.94 -8.53 -4.95
CA SER A 55 -4.39 -8.54 -5.13
C SER A 55 -4.75 -8.28 -6.59
N LEU A 56 -5.81 -8.93 -7.06
CA LEU A 56 -6.46 -8.59 -8.34
C LEU A 56 -7.66 -7.66 -8.17
N SER A 57 -7.92 -7.18 -6.95
CA SER A 57 -9.03 -6.26 -6.70
C SER A 57 -8.77 -4.88 -7.32
N ASN A 58 -9.81 -4.31 -7.89
CA ASN A 58 -9.77 -2.94 -8.43
C ASN A 58 -9.66 -1.87 -7.33
N TYR A 59 -9.90 -2.24 -6.07
CA TYR A 59 -9.79 -1.33 -4.93
C TYR A 59 -8.43 -0.61 -4.90
N VAL A 60 -7.33 -1.32 -5.17
CA VAL A 60 -5.96 -0.76 -5.15
C VAL A 60 -5.75 0.32 -6.23
N ILE A 61 -6.50 0.23 -7.32
CA ILE A 61 -6.44 1.18 -8.45
C ILE A 61 -7.31 2.41 -8.13
N TYR A 62 -8.42 2.19 -7.44
CA TYR A 62 -9.44 3.20 -7.13
C TYR A 62 -9.71 3.30 -5.62
N PRO A 63 -8.70 3.66 -4.80
CA PRO A 63 -8.87 3.72 -3.34
C PRO A 63 -9.98 4.67 -2.89
N PHE A 64 -10.22 5.72 -3.67
CA PHE A 64 -11.23 6.76 -3.44
C PHE A 64 -12.52 6.55 -4.24
N GLY A 65 -12.66 5.43 -4.93
CA GLY A 65 -13.80 5.14 -5.80
C GLY A 65 -13.54 5.51 -7.25
N VAL A 66 -14.50 5.13 -8.10
CA VAL A 66 -14.43 5.33 -9.56
C VAL A 66 -15.16 6.62 -9.90
N TRP A 67 -14.43 7.57 -10.47
CA TRP A 67 -14.94 8.90 -10.82
C TRP A 67 -14.73 9.18 -12.31
N ASP A 68 -15.65 9.93 -12.91
CA ASP A 68 -15.56 10.31 -14.33
C ASP A 68 -14.64 11.51 -14.54
N ASN A 69 -14.53 12.39 -13.54
CA ASN A 69 -13.70 13.59 -13.60
C ASN A 69 -13.27 14.06 -12.20
N VAL A 70 -12.29 14.97 -12.16
CA VAL A 70 -11.71 15.50 -10.92
C VAL A 70 -12.71 16.32 -10.10
N GLU A 71 -13.65 17.04 -10.75
CA GLU A 71 -14.66 17.83 -10.04
C GLU A 71 -15.60 16.95 -9.22
N GLN A 72 -15.96 15.79 -9.77
CA GLN A 72 -16.76 14.80 -9.06
C GLN A 72 -16.03 14.29 -7.80
N PHE A 73 -14.72 14.03 -7.90
CA PHE A 73 -13.89 13.67 -6.75
C PHE A 73 -13.88 14.77 -5.69
N ILE A 74 -13.62 16.03 -6.08
CA ILE A 74 -13.56 17.17 -5.15
C ILE A 74 -14.89 17.33 -4.43
N THR A 75 -15.99 17.39 -5.19
CA THR A 75 -17.35 17.60 -4.67
C THR A 75 -17.75 16.52 -3.68
N ASN A 76 -17.48 15.26 -4.02
CA ASN A 76 -17.87 14.12 -3.18
C ASN A 76 -16.96 13.90 -1.98
N SER A 77 -15.71 14.39 -2.03
CA SER A 77 -14.81 14.29 -0.88
C SER A 77 -15.27 15.14 0.30
N GLY A 78 -15.97 16.26 0.05
CA GLY A 78 -16.33 17.23 1.10
C GLY A 78 -15.12 17.91 1.75
N LEU A 79 -13.93 17.70 1.20
CA LEU A 79 -12.65 18.18 1.70
C LEU A 79 -12.20 19.41 0.90
N GLN A 80 -11.57 20.37 1.58
CA GLN A 80 -10.91 21.48 0.90
C GLN A 80 -9.56 21.02 0.34
N TRP A 81 -9.38 21.21 -0.97
CA TRP A 81 -8.14 20.87 -1.67
C TRP A 81 -7.59 22.09 -2.39
N TYR A 82 -6.27 22.28 -2.31
CA TYR A 82 -5.54 23.18 -3.19
C TYR A 82 -5.15 22.41 -4.45
N ARG A 83 -5.66 22.85 -5.59
CA ARG A 83 -5.44 22.17 -6.87
C ARG A 83 -4.35 22.87 -7.67
N GLU A 84 -3.37 22.08 -8.10
CA GLU A 84 -2.41 22.46 -9.11
C GLU A 84 -2.60 21.56 -10.33
N SER A 85 -2.86 22.14 -11.49
CA SER A 85 -2.91 21.42 -12.75
C SER A 85 -1.58 21.54 -13.46
N GLY A 86 -1.09 20.43 -13.99
CA GLY A 86 0.15 20.39 -14.75
C GLY A 86 0.20 19.20 -15.69
N TYR A 87 1.36 18.99 -16.27
CA TYR A 87 1.67 17.80 -17.05
C TYR A 87 2.78 17.04 -16.35
N LYS A 88 2.67 15.71 -16.29
CA LYS A 88 3.75 14.82 -15.86
C LYS A 88 4.10 13.88 -17.00
N GLN A 89 5.39 13.53 -17.13
CA GLN A 89 5.79 12.48 -18.06
C GLN A 89 5.39 11.10 -17.54
N PHE A 90 5.02 10.24 -18.47
CA PHE A 90 4.53 8.90 -18.27
C PHE A 90 5.27 7.98 -19.26
N TYR A 91 5.97 6.97 -18.74
CA TYR A 91 6.82 6.03 -19.50
C TYR A 91 7.83 6.71 -20.44
N ASP A 92 8.44 7.83 -20.03
CA ASP A 92 9.44 8.60 -20.80
C ASP A 92 9.00 9.03 -22.22
N THR A 93 7.73 8.81 -22.59
CA THR A 93 7.23 8.89 -23.97
C THR A 93 5.94 9.68 -24.09
N MET A 94 5.17 9.83 -23.01
CA MET A 94 3.87 10.49 -23.04
C MET A 94 3.75 11.55 -21.94
N SER A 95 3.23 12.73 -22.28
CA SER A 95 2.89 13.75 -21.27
C SER A 95 1.40 13.63 -20.94
N VAL A 96 1.08 13.48 -19.67
CA VAL A 96 -0.28 13.30 -19.18
C VAL A 96 -0.66 14.48 -18.31
N SER A 97 -1.85 15.03 -18.51
CA SER A 97 -2.38 16.06 -17.63
C SER A 97 -2.70 15.45 -16.27
N VAL A 98 -2.04 15.96 -15.23
CA VAL A 98 -2.20 15.52 -13.84
C VAL A 98 -2.72 16.68 -13.02
N ASN A 99 -3.65 16.39 -12.13
CA ASN A 99 -4.08 17.30 -11.09
C ASN A 99 -3.46 16.84 -9.77
N THR A 100 -2.64 17.70 -9.19
CA THR A 100 -2.10 17.50 -7.85
C THR A 100 -3.02 18.24 -6.87
N MET A 101 -3.69 17.46 -6.03
CA MET A 101 -4.56 17.93 -4.96
C MET A 101 -3.75 17.94 -3.67
N LYS A 102 -3.52 19.11 -3.08
CA LYS A 102 -2.73 19.28 -1.86
C LYS A 102 -3.60 19.73 -0.69
N ARG A 103 -3.18 19.37 0.53
CA ARG A 103 -3.74 19.87 1.80
C ARG A 103 -2.65 20.54 2.64
N ILE A 104 -3.11 21.30 3.63
CA ILE A 104 -2.24 22.10 4.51
C ILE A 104 -1.29 21.25 5.37
N ASP A 105 -1.68 20.01 5.67
CA ASP A 105 -0.87 19.06 6.45
C ASP A 105 0.26 18.41 5.63
N GLY A 106 0.36 18.74 4.34
CA GLY A 106 1.30 18.13 3.40
C GLY A 106 0.80 16.82 2.78
N SER A 107 -0.46 16.43 3.01
CA SER A 107 -1.09 15.38 2.23
C SER A 107 -1.24 15.83 0.78
N TYR A 108 -1.01 14.91 -0.16
CA TYR A 108 -1.25 15.16 -1.57
C TYR A 108 -1.78 13.92 -2.29
N LEU A 109 -2.54 14.16 -3.36
CA LEU A 109 -3.00 13.16 -4.32
C LEU A 109 -2.65 13.64 -5.73
N ASP A 110 -2.00 12.79 -6.51
CA ASP A 110 -1.78 12.97 -7.94
C ASP A 110 -2.78 12.11 -8.69
N ILE A 111 -3.71 12.77 -9.38
CA ILE A 111 -4.77 12.11 -10.13
C ILE A 111 -4.77 12.55 -11.59
N TYR A 112 -5.10 11.62 -12.48
CA TYR A 112 -5.23 11.91 -13.90
C TYR A 112 -6.45 11.20 -14.46
N ARG A 113 -6.89 11.62 -15.65
CA ARG A 113 -7.93 10.91 -16.39
C ARG A 113 -7.27 9.91 -17.34
N SER A 114 -7.47 8.63 -17.08
CA SER A 114 -6.93 7.55 -17.91
C SER A 114 -7.57 7.52 -19.27
N ILE A 115 -6.76 7.43 -20.33
CA ILE A 115 -7.24 7.31 -21.71
C ILE A 115 -7.84 5.92 -21.99
N TRP A 116 -7.46 4.92 -21.19
CA TRP A 116 -7.88 3.53 -21.38
C TRP A 116 -9.23 3.25 -20.73
N THR A 117 -9.41 3.72 -19.50
CA THR A 117 -10.63 3.49 -18.72
C THR A 117 -11.61 4.66 -18.80
N ASN A 118 -11.13 5.83 -19.26
CA ASN A 118 -11.85 7.10 -19.24
C ASN A 118 -12.26 7.56 -17.82
N LYS A 119 -11.63 7.00 -16.78
CA LYS A 119 -11.88 7.30 -15.36
C LYS A 119 -10.73 8.07 -14.75
N VAL A 120 -10.99 8.70 -13.60
CA VAL A 120 -9.95 9.28 -12.75
C VAL A 120 -9.19 8.15 -12.05
N GLU A 121 -7.89 8.09 -12.28
CA GLU A 121 -6.98 7.14 -11.67
C GLU A 121 -5.93 7.87 -10.82
N MET A 122 -5.54 7.23 -9.72
CA MET A 122 -4.51 7.74 -8.83
C MET A 122 -3.17 7.14 -9.20
N VAL A 123 -2.18 8.00 -9.36
CA VAL A 123 -0.83 7.58 -9.73
C VAL A 123 0.14 7.81 -8.59
N GLY A 124 -0.13 8.79 -7.73
CA GLY A 124 0.68 9.07 -6.55
C GLY A 124 -0.17 9.59 -5.42
N ALA A 125 0.18 9.25 -4.19
CA ALA A 125 -0.38 9.92 -3.01
C ALA A 125 0.53 9.79 -1.80
N LYS A 126 0.44 10.78 -0.93
CA LYS A 126 0.89 10.70 0.45
C LYS A 126 -0.21 11.29 1.31
N ILE A 127 -0.75 10.49 2.20
CA ILE A 127 -1.89 10.85 3.05
C ILE A 127 -1.42 10.75 4.49
N THR A 128 -1.43 11.90 5.16
CA THR A 128 -1.17 12.07 6.60
C THR A 128 -2.37 12.65 7.34
N ASP A 129 -3.37 13.16 6.61
CA ASP A 129 -4.57 13.76 7.17
C ASP A 129 -5.58 12.67 7.56
N PRO A 130 -6.06 12.63 8.82
CA PRO A 130 -7.09 11.68 9.25
C PRO A 130 -8.46 11.93 8.60
N GLU A 131 -8.74 13.12 8.07
CA GLU A 131 -10.01 13.42 7.39
C GLU A 131 -10.11 12.77 6.00
N ILE A 132 -8.98 12.37 5.42
CA ILE A 132 -8.95 11.63 4.15
C ILE A 132 -9.28 10.16 4.44
N VAL A 133 -10.50 9.75 4.10
CA VAL A 133 -11.01 8.39 4.28
C VAL A 133 -11.11 7.68 2.93
N LEU A 134 -10.50 6.51 2.81
CA LEU A 134 -10.60 5.64 1.64
C LEU A 134 -11.98 4.97 1.57
N THR A 135 -12.37 4.46 0.41
CA THR A 135 -13.68 3.79 0.22
C THR A 135 -13.90 2.56 1.10
N ASN A 136 -12.83 1.87 1.51
CA ASN A 136 -12.91 0.77 2.45
C ASN A 136 -12.99 1.24 3.92
N GLY A 137 -13.01 2.56 4.18
CA GLY A 137 -13.07 3.18 5.50
C GLY A 137 -11.71 3.38 6.19
N LEU A 138 -10.59 3.03 5.54
CA LEU A 138 -9.27 3.27 6.10
C LEU A 138 -8.89 4.75 6.03
N HIS A 139 -8.23 5.22 7.09
CA HIS A 139 -7.82 6.60 7.26
C HIS A 139 -6.63 6.65 8.23
N VAL A 140 -5.85 7.73 8.17
CA VAL A 140 -4.75 7.92 9.12
C VAL A 140 -5.32 8.00 10.54
N GLY A 141 -4.70 7.30 11.49
CA GLY A 141 -5.22 7.16 12.86
C GLY A 141 -6.02 5.87 13.11
N ALA A 142 -6.38 5.12 12.05
CA ALA A 142 -6.92 3.77 12.19
C ALA A 142 -5.94 2.86 12.96
N SER A 143 -6.46 1.95 13.78
CA SER A 143 -5.65 0.96 14.47
C SER A 143 -5.11 -0.09 13.52
N LYS A 144 -4.01 -0.74 13.92
CA LYS A 144 -3.45 -1.86 13.16
C LYS A 144 -4.50 -2.97 12.96
N GLN A 145 -5.29 -3.25 14.00
CA GLN A 145 -6.39 -4.21 13.93
C GLN A 145 -7.42 -3.81 12.86
N GLU A 146 -7.89 -2.56 12.85
CA GLU A 146 -8.85 -2.09 11.86
C GLU A 146 -8.34 -2.27 10.42
N VAL A 147 -7.03 -2.03 10.19
CA VAL A 147 -6.43 -2.27 8.86
C VAL A 147 -6.40 -3.76 8.50
N PHE A 148 -5.98 -4.64 9.42
CA PHE A 148 -5.98 -6.07 9.16
C PHE A 148 -7.39 -6.63 8.96
N ASP A 149 -8.39 -6.13 9.69
CA ASP A 149 -9.79 -6.54 9.57
C ASP A 149 -10.36 -6.23 8.18
N LYS A 150 -9.83 -5.23 7.47
CA LYS A 150 -10.21 -4.96 6.08
C LYS A 150 -9.77 -6.06 5.14
N PHE A 151 -8.56 -6.59 5.28
CA PHE A 151 -8.00 -7.54 4.31
C PHE A 151 -8.19 -9.00 4.70
N PHE A 152 -8.41 -9.28 6.00
CA PHE A 152 -8.44 -10.63 6.54
C PHE A 152 -9.69 -10.88 7.40
N LYS A 153 -10.21 -12.10 7.33
CA LYS A 153 -11.27 -12.61 8.23
C LYS A 153 -10.71 -12.93 9.62
N LYS A 154 -9.42 -13.25 9.70
CA LYS A 154 -8.69 -13.56 10.93
C LYS A 154 -7.24 -13.14 10.79
N HIS A 155 -6.67 -12.56 11.84
CA HIS A 155 -5.26 -12.17 11.87
C HIS A 155 -4.66 -12.48 13.25
N PRO A 156 -4.09 -13.68 13.45
CA PRO A 156 -3.47 -14.01 14.72
C PRO A 156 -2.35 -13.00 15.07
N LYS A 157 -2.35 -12.47 16.30
CA LYS A 157 -1.35 -11.49 16.75
C LYS A 157 0.09 -11.94 16.52
N SER A 158 0.37 -13.24 16.65
CA SER A 158 1.69 -13.83 16.39
C SER A 158 2.19 -13.66 14.95
N TYR A 159 1.32 -13.31 14.00
CA TYR A 159 1.67 -13.08 12.60
C TYR A 159 1.70 -11.59 12.23
N THR A 160 1.07 -10.72 13.03
CA THR A 160 0.84 -9.32 12.69
C THR A 160 1.49 -8.32 13.64
N ILE A 161 1.94 -8.75 14.83
CA ILE A 161 2.50 -7.86 15.84
C ILE A 161 3.76 -7.12 15.35
N GLU A 162 4.65 -7.86 14.65
CA GLU A 162 5.91 -7.36 14.08
C GLU A 162 5.72 -6.55 12.79
N VAL A 163 4.53 -6.60 12.17
CA VAL A 163 4.27 -5.93 10.89
C VAL A 163 4.10 -4.43 11.14
N SER A 164 5.03 -3.64 10.64
CA SER A 164 5.02 -2.16 10.69
C SER A 164 4.58 -1.55 9.36
N VAL A 165 4.61 -2.33 8.27
CA VAL A 165 4.20 -1.89 6.93
C VAL A 165 3.34 -2.96 6.27
N ILE A 166 2.20 -2.55 5.71
CA ILE A 166 1.40 -3.38 4.79
C ILE A 166 1.47 -2.75 3.40
N LYS A 167 1.83 -3.55 2.40
CA LYS A 167 1.81 -3.17 0.99
C LYS A 167 0.71 -3.96 0.30
N ILE A 168 -0.20 -3.30 -0.39
CA ILE A 168 -1.17 -3.95 -1.26
C ILE A 168 -0.77 -3.62 -2.69
N ILE A 169 -0.45 -4.63 -3.50
CA ILE A 169 0.00 -4.43 -4.87
C ILE A 169 -1.07 -4.98 -5.82
N SER A 170 -1.53 -4.15 -6.75
CA SER A 170 -2.36 -4.60 -7.85
C SER A 170 -1.52 -5.42 -8.80
N GLY A 171 -1.86 -6.70 -8.98
CA GLY A 171 -1.11 -7.61 -9.85
C GLY A 171 -1.09 -7.20 -11.33
N ALA A 172 -2.07 -6.41 -11.79
CA ALA A 172 -2.23 -6.04 -13.18
C ALA A 172 -1.75 -4.60 -13.52
N ASN A 173 -1.85 -3.66 -12.57
CA ASN A 173 -1.74 -2.23 -12.91
C ASN A 173 -0.53 -1.53 -12.31
N GLU A 174 0.39 -2.27 -11.67
CA GLU A 174 1.63 -1.74 -11.10
C GLU A 174 1.44 -0.55 -10.11
N VAL A 175 0.21 -0.34 -9.63
CA VAL A 175 -0.15 0.55 -8.53
C VAL A 175 -0.14 -0.25 -7.24
N GLY A 176 0.41 0.33 -6.19
CA GLY A 176 0.41 -0.24 -4.86
C GLY A 176 0.10 0.80 -3.80
N GLU A 177 -0.60 0.34 -2.76
CA GLU A 177 -0.86 1.11 -1.56
C GLU A 177 0.09 0.67 -0.45
N VAL A 178 0.66 1.62 0.28
CA VAL A 178 1.58 1.38 1.38
C VAL A 178 1.01 2.00 2.65
N TYR A 179 0.69 1.14 3.61
CA TYR A 179 0.16 1.49 4.92
C TYR A 179 1.28 1.38 5.95
N THR A 180 1.71 2.52 6.50
CA THR A 180 2.82 2.56 7.47
C THR A 180 2.31 2.85 8.87
N PHE A 181 2.62 1.95 9.81
CA PHE A 181 2.22 2.05 11.20
C PHE A 181 3.34 2.65 12.07
N LYS A 182 2.95 3.40 13.11
CA LYS A 182 3.81 3.72 14.25
C LYS A 182 3.12 3.21 15.52
N GLY A 183 3.68 2.15 16.11
CA GLY A 183 3.01 1.39 17.15
C GLY A 183 1.73 0.74 16.61
N ASN A 184 0.60 0.98 17.28
CA ASN A 184 -0.69 0.40 16.90
C ASN A 184 -1.54 1.30 15.98
N LYS A 185 -0.98 2.40 15.45
CA LYS A 185 -1.73 3.41 14.69
C LYS A 185 -1.16 3.60 13.29
N LEU A 186 -2.04 3.61 12.30
CA LEU A 186 -1.73 3.97 10.93
C LEU A 186 -1.32 5.45 10.89
N ARG A 187 -0.13 5.73 10.37
CA ARG A 187 0.42 7.10 10.33
C ARG A 187 0.46 7.69 8.94
N LYS A 188 0.55 6.84 7.95
CA LYS A 188 0.75 7.27 6.57
C LYS A 188 0.16 6.21 5.64
N ILE A 189 -0.57 6.68 4.65
CA ILE A 189 -0.98 5.90 3.49
C ILE A 189 -0.29 6.51 2.28
N GLU A 190 0.38 5.70 1.48
CA GLU A 190 0.99 6.14 0.22
C GLU A 190 0.40 5.34 -0.93
N VAL A 191 0.15 5.99 -2.05
CA VAL A 191 -0.09 5.31 -3.31
C VAL A 191 1.16 5.49 -4.15
N VAL A 192 1.78 4.37 -4.49
CA VAL A 192 2.99 4.31 -5.30
C VAL A 192 2.65 3.52 -6.54
N SER A 193 2.80 4.14 -7.69
CA SER A 193 2.77 3.45 -8.95
C SER A 193 4.18 3.33 -9.51
N LYS A 194 4.41 2.32 -10.34
CA LYS A 194 5.64 2.26 -11.16
C LYS A 194 5.65 3.28 -12.31
N TYR A 195 4.61 4.11 -12.43
CA TYR A 195 4.68 5.30 -13.26
C TYR A 195 5.78 6.20 -12.70
N LYS A 196 6.93 6.22 -13.38
CA LYS A 196 8.08 7.03 -12.97
C LYS A 196 7.79 8.48 -13.35
N TYR A 197 7.97 9.37 -12.37
CA TYR A 197 7.82 10.82 -12.53
C TYR A 197 9.19 11.45 -12.64
N TYR A 198 9.37 12.31 -13.63
CA TYR A 198 10.44 13.31 -13.70
C TYR A 198 9.79 14.69 -13.78
#